data_AF-A0A822HVH5-F1
#
_entry.id   AF-A0A822HVH5-F1
#
_cell.length_a   1.000
_cell.length_b   1.000
_cell.length_c   1.000
_cell.angle_alpha   90.00
_cell.angle_beta   90.00
_cell.angle_gamma   90.00
#
_symmetry.space_group_name_H-M   'P 1'
#
loop_
_entity.id
_entity.type
_entity.pdbx_description
1 polymer ?
#
loop_
_entity_poly.entity_id
_entity_poly.type
_entity_poly.pdbx_seq_one_letter_code
_entity_poly.pdbx_strand_id
1 'polypeptide(L)' 'LLILYVTYRFYQYLYPSPDIDPNGKYVLISGCDTGFGHTLAISNGKNVFVIATCPK' A
#
# COMPACT_ATOMS: atom_id res chain seq x y z
N LEU A 1 -22.68 -3.96 15.15
CA LEU A 1 -22.53 -2.94 14.08
C LEU A 1 -21.76 -1.71 14.53
N LEU A 2 -22.23 -0.96 15.54
CA LEU A 2 -21.52 0.24 16.04
C LEU A 2 -20.09 -0.05 16.52
N ILE A 3 -19.88 -1.12 17.31
CA ILE A 3 -18.55 -1.49 17.79
C ILE A 3 -17.60 -1.77 16.63
N LEU A 4 -18.08 -2.48 15.60
CA LEU A 4 -17.34 -2.84 14.39
C LEU A 4 -16.99 -1.60 13.55
N TYR A 5 -17.92 -0.64 13.46
CA TYR A 5 -17.69 0.64 12.80
C TYR A 5 -16.67 1.51 13.56
N VAL A 6 -16.78 1.58 14.88
CA VAL A 6 -15.87 2.35 15.74
C VAL A 6 -14.48 1.75 15.71
N THR A 7 -14.33 0.43 15.83
CA THR A 7 -13.02 -0.22 15.72
C THR A 7 -12.43 -0.02 14.33
N TYR A 8 -13.21 -0.14 13.26
CA TYR A 8 -12.73 0.14 11.89
C TYR A 8 -12.21 1.59 11.76
N ARG A 9 -12.95 2.58 12.23
CA ARG A 9 -12.53 3.99 12.22
C ARG A 9 -11.29 4.22 13.09
N PHE A 10 -11.19 3.53 14.23
CA PHE A 10 -10.03 3.62 15.12
C PHE A 10 -8.78 2.99 14.49
N TYR A 11 -8.91 1.85 13.79
CA TYR A 11 -7.84 1.25 13.00
C TYR A 11 -7.34 2.19 11.91
N GLN A 12 -8.23 2.87 11.18
CA GLN A 12 -7.83 3.85 10.17
C GLN A 12 -7.14 5.09 10.78
N TYR A 13 -7.51 5.49 12.00
CA TYR A 13 -6.86 6.59 12.71
C TYR A 13 -5.47 6.22 13.23
N LEU A 14 -5.30 4.97 13.71
CA LEU A 14 -4.02 4.47 14.21
C LEU A 14 -3.03 4.07 13.11
N TYR A 15 -3.54 3.60 11.97
CA TYR A 15 -2.76 3.27 10.79
C TYR A 15 -3.13 4.21 9.64
N PRO A 16 -2.79 5.51 9.73
CA PRO A 16 -2.91 6.40 8.58
C PRO A 16 -2.06 5.80 7.46
N SER A 17 -2.63 5.68 6.26
CA SER A 17 -1.86 5.27 5.10
C SER A 17 -0.64 6.19 4.99
N PRO A 18 0.58 5.66 4.94
CA PRO A 18 1.77 6.49 4.96
C PRO A 18 1.68 7.46 3.79
N ASP A 19 1.68 8.76 4.11
CA ASP A 19 1.77 9.83 3.14
C ASP A 19 3.20 9.84 2.61
N ILE A 20 3.45 8.94 1.66
CA ILE A 20 4.72 8.89 0.95
C ILE A 20 4.66 10.01 -0.08
N ASP A 21 5.37 11.10 0.19
CA ASP A 21 5.58 12.18 -0.78
C ASP A 21 6.02 11.56 -2.13
N PRO A 22 5.22 11.72 -3.21
CA PRO A 22 5.52 11.18 -4.54
C PRO A 22 6.85 11.68 -5.11
N ASN A 23 7.30 12.84 -4.66
CA ASN A 23 8.37 13.59 -5.31
C ASN A 23 9.75 13.00 -4.96
N GLY A 24 10.20 12.08 -5.81
CA GLY A 24 11.59 11.60 -5.83
C GLY A 24 11.87 10.32 -5.05
N LYS A 25 10.84 9.63 -4.53
CA LYS A 25 11.00 8.31 -3.92
C LYS A 25 10.59 7.20 -4.88
N TYR A 26 11.45 6.19 -5.00
CA TYR A 26 11.20 4.98 -5.77
C TYR A 26 11.08 3.80 -4.81
N VAL A 27 10.03 2.99 -4.98
CA VAL A 27 9.82 1.79 -4.16
C VAL A 27 9.99 0.57 -5.05
N LEU A 28 10.97 -0.27 -4.70
CA LEU A 28 11.17 -1.56 -5.36
C LEU A 28 10.35 -2.63 -4.64
N ILE A 29 9.44 -3.29 -5.36
CA ILE A 29 8.60 -4.36 -4.83
C ILE A 29 9.03 -5.66 -5.52
N SER A 30 9.62 -6.58 -4.76
CA SER A 30 9.93 -7.94 -5.23
C SER A 30 8.74 -8.88 -5.02
N GLY A 31 8.56 -9.86 -5.91
CA GLY A 31 7.45 -10.83 -5.81
C GLY A 31 6.08 -10.23 -6.16
N CYS A 32 6.00 -9.47 -7.25
CA CYS A 32 4.77 -8.80 -7.70
C CYS A 32 3.83 -9.70 -8.55
N ASP A 33 4.19 -10.96 -8.77
CA ASP A 33 3.44 -11.89 -9.64
C ASP A 33 2.05 -12.21 -9.11
N THR A 34 1.89 -12.44 -7.81
CA THR A 34 0.60 -12.77 -7.18
C THR A 34 0.52 -12.32 -5.71
N GLY A 35 -0.69 -12.15 -5.19
CA GLY A 35 -0.93 -11.91 -3.76
C GLY A 35 -0.63 -10.48 -3.28
N PHE A 36 0.04 -10.37 -2.12
CA PHE A 36 0.24 -9.10 -1.42
C PHE A 36 1.10 -8.09 -2.21
N GLY A 37 2.16 -8.55 -2.86
CA GLY A 37 3.06 -7.69 -3.66
C GLY A 37 2.35 -7.04 -4.84
N HIS A 38 1.41 -7.75 -5.49
CA HIS A 38 0.60 -7.23 -6.59
C HIS A 38 -0.33 -6.10 -6.13
N THR A 39 -1.06 -6.32 -5.03
CA THR A 39 -1.98 -5.32 -4.47
C THR A 39 -1.22 -4.09 -3.96
N LEU A 40 -0.05 -4.29 -3.35
CA LEU A 40 0.84 -3.22 -2.90
C LEU A 40 1.37 -2.38 -4.06
N ALA A 41 1.77 -3.02 -5.17
CA ALA A 41 2.27 -2.31 -6.34
C ALA A 41 1.20 -1.43 -6.97
N ILE A 42 -0.05 -1.92 -7.02
CA ILE A 42 -1.19 -1.16 -7.55
C ILE A 42 -1.60 -0.02 -6.60
N SER A 43 -1.62 -0.26 -5.28
CA SER A 43 -2.01 0.80 -4.32
C SER A 43 -0.99 1.93 -4.30
N ASN A 44 0.30 1.60 -4.30
CA ASN A 44 1.36 2.59 -4.22
C ASN A 44 1.69 3.22 -5.58
N GLY A 45 1.45 2.55 -6.70
CA GLY A 45 1.67 3.10 -8.05
C GLY A 45 0.83 4.34 -8.37
N LYS A 46 -0.23 4.61 -7.58
CA LYS A 46 -1.03 5.83 -7.72
C LYS A 46 -0.38 7.08 -7.14
N ASN A 47 0.50 6.91 -6.15
CA ASN A 47 1.13 8.00 -5.41
C ASN A 47 2.66 7.99 -5.50
N VAL A 48 3.29 6.90 -5.91
CA VAL A 48 4.75 6.75 -5.88
C VAL A 48 5.21 5.95 -7.09
N PHE A 49 6.41 6.23 -7.59
CA PHE A 49 6.98 5.46 -8.68
C PHE A 49 7.40 4.07 -8.18
N VAL A 50 6.63 3.04 -8.55
CA VAL A 50 6.86 1.65 -8.14
C VAL A 50 7.62 0.89 -9.22
N ILE A 51 8.71 0.25 -8.83
CA ILE A 51 9.46 -0.69 -9.67
C ILE A 51 9.13 -2.11 -9.18
N ALA A 52 8.28 -2.81 -9.92
CA ALA A 52 7.90 -4.17 -9.61
C ALA A 52 8.87 -5.18 -10.26
N THR A 53 9.46 -6.06 -9.46
CA THR A 53 10.31 -7.15 -9.96
C THR A 53 9.61 -8.49 -9.70
N CYS A 54 9.09 -9.06 -10.78
CA CYS A 54 8.42 -10.35 -10.83
C CYS A 54 9.44 -11.48 -11.08
N PRO A 55 9.70 -12.40 -10.12
CA PRO A 55 10.34 -13.67 -10.44
C PRO A 55 9.49 -14.44 -11.47
N LYS A 56 10.07 -14.62 -12.67
CA LYS A 56 9.53 -15.46 -13.75
C LYS A 56 9.24 -16.89 -13.29
#